data_AF-A0A3D2S885-F1
#
_entry.id   AF-A0A3D2S885-F1
#
_cell.length_a   1.000
_cell.length_b   1.000
_cell.length_c   1.000
_cell.angle_alpha   90.00
_cell.angle_beta   90.00
_cell.angle_gamma   90.00
#
_symmetry.space_group_name_H-M   'P 1'
#
loop_
_entity.id
_entity.type
_entity.pdbx_description
1 polymer ?
#
loop_
_entity_poly.entity_id
_entity_poly.type
_entity_poly.pdbx_seq_one_letter_code
_entity_poly.pdbx_strand_id
1 'polypeptide(L)'
;VADKDGAMLYTPNFSVGVNILFDLNEKLAAIMQEREGYQVTISESHHTEKLDAPSGTAISMAQQIMAYNPQYTGWIKGKAVNDNEIGIVSF
;
A
#
# COMPACT_ATOMS: atom_id res chain seq x y z
N VAL A 1 -10.62 15.81 -19.88
CA VAL A 1 -9.45 16.61 -19.43
C VAL A 1 -8.71 17.18 -20.63
N ALA A 2 -8.36 16.35 -21.64
CA ALA A 2 -7.78 16.82 -22.90
C ALA A 2 -8.70 17.74 -23.73
N ASP A 3 -10.01 17.45 -23.82
CA ASP A 3 -10.97 18.26 -24.59
C ASP A 3 -11.28 19.66 -24.01
N LYS A 4 -10.61 20.06 -22.91
CA LYS A 4 -10.86 21.35 -22.21
C LYS A 4 -9.60 22.15 -21.87
N ASP A 5 -8.46 21.87 -22.51
CA ASP A 5 -7.18 22.58 -22.26
C ASP A 5 -6.76 22.55 -20.77
N GLY A 6 -7.12 21.49 -20.04
CA GLY A 6 -6.83 21.32 -18.62
C GLY A 6 -5.86 20.18 -18.33
N ALA A 7 -5.19 20.24 -17.17
CA ALA A 7 -4.35 19.17 -16.65
C ALA A 7 -5.02 18.48 -15.44
N MET A 8 -4.78 17.17 -15.27
CA MET A 8 -5.27 16.40 -14.11
C MET A 8 -4.08 15.76 -13.40
N LEU A 9 -4.00 15.98 -12.09
CA LEU A 9 -3.07 15.30 -11.21
C LEU A 9 -3.86 14.31 -10.35
N TYR A 10 -3.55 13.02 -10.51
CA TYR A 10 -4.19 11.94 -9.77
C TYR A 10 -3.14 11.21 -8.95
N THR A 11 -3.36 11.13 -7.63
CA THR A 11 -2.48 10.41 -6.71
C THR A 11 -3.28 9.95 -5.50
N PRO A 12 -2.97 8.78 -4.90
CA PRO A 12 -3.56 8.36 -3.63
C PRO A 12 -3.15 9.27 -2.46
N ASN A 13 -2.07 10.06 -2.59
CA ASN A 13 -1.61 10.98 -1.56
C ASN A 13 -0.79 12.15 -2.12
N PHE A 14 -1.13 13.38 -1.74
CA PHE A 14 -0.45 14.60 -2.21
C PHE A 14 0.79 14.98 -1.37
N SER A 15 1.07 14.27 -0.28
CA SER A 15 2.27 14.49 0.52
C SER A 15 3.52 14.07 -0.25
N VAL A 16 4.48 14.97 -0.39
CA VAL A 16 5.81 14.67 -0.95
C VAL A 16 6.47 13.53 -0.16
N GLY A 17 6.34 13.55 1.17
CA GLY A 17 6.92 12.51 2.03
C GLY A 17 6.32 11.14 1.79
N VAL A 18 5.02 11.05 1.50
CA VAL A 18 4.37 9.77 1.18
C VAL A 18 4.77 9.27 -0.21
N ASN A 19 4.96 10.16 -1.17
CA ASN A 19 5.46 9.75 -2.50
C ASN A 19 6.92 9.26 -2.43
N ILE A 20 7.77 9.90 -1.61
CA ILE A 20 9.11 9.37 -1.31
C ILE A 20 9.02 8.01 -0.61
N LEU A 21 8.07 7.84 0.32
CA LEU A 21 7.85 6.56 0.98
C LEU A 21 7.45 5.46 -0.01
N PHE A 22 6.63 5.76 -1.03
CA PHE A 22 6.31 4.81 -2.10
C PHE A 22 7.57 4.35 -2.85
N ASP A 23 8.47 5.27 -3.22
CA ASP A 23 9.74 4.91 -3.88
C ASP A 23 10.63 4.03 -2.98
N LEU A 24 10.62 4.29 -1.67
CA LEU A 24 11.36 3.49 -0.70
C LEU A 24 10.72 2.11 -0.49
N ASN A 25 9.39 2.04 -0.47
CA ASN A 25 8.63 0.82 -0.28
C ASN A 25 8.91 -0.19 -1.41
N GLU A 26 8.94 0.27 -2.66
CA GLU A 26 9.31 -0.58 -3.81
C GLU A 26 10.73 -1.16 -3.69
N LYS A 27 11.70 -0.32 -3.35
CA LYS A 27 13.10 -0.75 -3.17
C LYS A 27 13.23 -1.74 -2.03
N LEU A 28 12.56 -1.47 -0.91
CA LEU A 28 12.58 -2.36 0.24
C LEU A 28 11.91 -3.69 -0.08
N ALA A 29 10.76 -3.68 -0.76
CA ALA A 29 10.07 -4.90 -1.19
C ALA A 29 10.96 -5.77 -2.08
N ALA A 30 11.66 -5.18 -3.05
CA ALA A 30 12.61 -5.89 -3.92
C ALA A 30 13.78 -6.51 -3.16
N ILE A 31 14.29 -5.86 -2.11
CA ILE A 31 15.35 -6.42 -1.25
C ILE A 31 14.81 -7.54 -0.37
N MET A 32 13.60 -7.38 0.16
CA MET A 32 13.01 -8.30 1.13
C MET A 32 12.41 -9.56 0.49
N GLN A 33 12.11 -9.57 -0.81
CA GLN A 33 11.52 -10.75 -1.48
C GLN A 33 12.37 -12.03 -1.32
N GLU A 34 13.69 -11.91 -1.20
CA GLU A 34 14.62 -13.04 -1.08
C GLU A 34 14.77 -13.53 0.37
N ARG A 35 14.05 -12.92 1.32
CA ARG A 35 14.17 -13.21 2.76
C ARG A 35 13.02 -14.08 3.23
N GLU A 36 13.28 -15.37 3.36
CA GLU A 36 12.34 -16.32 3.95
C GLU A 36 12.12 -16.05 5.44
N GLY A 37 10.94 -16.44 5.95
CA GLY A 37 10.59 -16.34 7.38
C GLY A 37 10.06 -14.98 7.84
N TYR A 38 9.92 -14.01 6.94
CA TYR A 38 9.30 -12.71 7.23
C TYR A 38 7.90 -12.63 6.63
N GLN A 39 6.97 -12.05 7.40
CA GLN A 39 5.62 -11.72 6.94
C GLN A 39 5.40 -10.21 6.97
N VAL A 40 4.78 -9.69 5.91
CA VAL A 40 4.41 -8.28 5.77
C VAL A 40 3.04 -8.05 6.41
N THR A 41 2.91 -6.95 7.14
CA THR A 41 1.63 -6.45 7.65
C THR A 41 1.66 -4.93 7.59
N ILE A 42 0.52 -4.32 7.27
CA ILE A 42 0.38 -2.87 7.24
C ILE A 42 -0.57 -2.46 8.36
N SER A 43 -0.16 -1.46 9.12
CA SER A 43 -1.03 -0.79 10.08
C SER A 43 -1.17 0.69 9.73
N GLU A 44 -2.37 1.23 9.90
CA GLU A 44 -2.66 2.63 9.68
C GLU A 44 -3.56 3.16 10.79
N SER A 45 -3.50 4.46 11.07
CA SER A 45 -4.46 5.11 11.94
C SER A 45 -4.88 6.45 11.35
N HIS A 46 -6.16 6.74 11.48
CA HIS A 46 -6.78 7.96 10.99
C HIS A 46 -7.70 8.56 12.05
N HIS A 47 -8.20 9.77 11.80
CA HIS A 47 -9.22 10.35 12.66
C HIS A 47 -10.50 9.49 12.63
N THR A 48 -11.28 9.53 13.72
CA THR A 48 -12.43 8.65 13.97
C THR A 48 -13.56 8.77 12.95
N GLU A 49 -13.62 9.86 12.20
CA GLU A 49 -14.66 10.13 11.19
C GLU A 49 -14.28 9.64 9.79
N LYS A 50 -13.15 8.96 9.62
CA LYS A 50 -12.78 8.38 8.33
C LYS A 50 -13.70 7.20 8.00
N LEU A 51 -14.45 7.33 6.90
CA LEU A 51 -15.45 6.35 6.49
C LEU A 51 -14.85 5.20 5.67
N ASP A 52 -13.83 5.49 4.85
CA ASP A 52 -13.15 4.52 4.01
C ASP A 52 -12.00 3.84 4.77
N ALA A 53 -11.97 2.52 4.74
CA ALA A 53 -10.88 1.72 5.29
C ALA A 53 -10.76 0.41 4.51
N PRO A 54 -9.55 0.04 4.05
CA PRO A 54 -8.27 0.73 4.31
C PRO A 54 -8.08 2.03 3.50
N SER A 55 -7.14 2.89 3.89
CA SER A 55 -6.83 4.08 3.08
C SER A 55 -6.21 3.72 1.74
N GLY A 56 -6.38 4.60 0.75
CA GLY A 56 -5.72 4.46 -0.55
C GLY A 56 -4.20 4.38 -0.46
N THR A 57 -3.58 5.06 0.52
CA THR A 57 -2.12 4.97 0.75
C THR A 57 -1.73 3.55 1.19
N ALA A 58 -2.45 2.96 2.15
CA ALA A 58 -2.18 1.61 2.62
C ALA A 58 -2.37 0.56 1.51
N ILE A 59 -3.43 0.72 0.69
CA ILE A 59 -3.69 -0.15 -0.46
C ILE A 59 -2.56 -0.03 -1.50
N SER A 60 -2.12 1.18 -1.84
CA SER A 60 -1.01 1.37 -2.79
C SER A 60 0.29 0.76 -2.29
N MET A 61 0.61 0.89 -0.99
CA MET A 61 1.80 0.25 -0.43
C MET A 61 1.74 -1.28 -0.52
N ALA A 62 0.58 -1.89 -0.22
CA ALA A 62 0.39 -3.33 -0.32
C ALA A 62 0.58 -3.81 -1.77
N GLN A 63 -0.01 -3.11 -2.73
CA GLN A 63 0.11 -3.42 -4.15
C GLN A 63 1.55 -3.32 -4.65
N GLN A 64 2.31 -2.31 -4.22
CA GLN A 64 3.73 -2.19 -4.52
C GLN A 64 4.53 -3.37 -3.97
N ILE A 65 4.28 -3.78 -2.73
CA ILE A 65 4.98 -4.93 -2.13
C ILE A 65 4.67 -6.21 -2.93
N MET A 66 3.41 -6.44 -3.27
CA MET A 66 2.98 -7.59 -4.07
C MET A 66 3.61 -7.61 -5.47
N ALA A 67 3.85 -6.45 -6.07
CA ALA A 67 4.49 -6.37 -7.38
C ALA A 67 5.93 -6.90 -7.38
N TYR A 68 6.62 -6.83 -6.24
CA TYR A 68 8.00 -7.33 -6.08
C TYR A 68 8.10 -8.63 -5.28
N ASN A 69 7.02 -9.08 -4.63
CA ASN A 69 7.05 -10.30 -3.84
C ASN A 69 5.87 -11.21 -4.22
N PRO A 70 6.10 -12.21 -5.11
CA PRO A 70 5.03 -13.06 -5.65
C PRO A 70 4.44 -14.03 -4.63
N GLN A 71 5.00 -14.11 -3.41
CA GLN A 71 4.38 -14.88 -2.33
C GLN A 71 3.02 -14.31 -1.92
N TYR A 72 2.80 -13.00 -2.13
CA TYR A 72 1.55 -12.34 -1.79
C TYR A 72 0.61 -12.27 -3.00
N THR A 73 -0.50 -12.99 -2.94
CA THR A 73 -1.52 -13.02 -3.99
C THR A 73 -2.65 -12.02 -3.76
N GLY A 74 -2.71 -11.40 -2.60
CA GLY A 74 -3.74 -10.43 -2.24
C GLY A 74 -3.43 -9.65 -0.97
N TRP A 75 -4.29 -8.68 -0.69
CA TRP A 75 -4.37 -8.02 0.61
C TRP A 75 -5.78 -8.13 1.17
N ILE A 76 -5.91 -8.12 2.49
CA ILE A 76 -7.19 -8.20 3.20
C ILE A 76 -7.30 -7.09 4.23
N LYS A 77 -8.51 -6.56 4.41
CA LYS A 77 -8.81 -5.65 5.51
C LYS A 77 -8.81 -6.42 6.83
N GLY A 78 -7.95 -6.00 7.77
CA GLY A 78 -7.73 -6.65 9.05
C GLY A 78 -6.48 -7.54 9.04
N LYS A 79 -6.45 -8.51 9.95
CA LYS A 79 -5.32 -9.44 10.06
C LYS A 79 -5.37 -10.43 8.90
N ALA A 80 -4.20 -10.74 8.31
CA ALA A 80 -4.08 -11.78 7.30
C ALA A 80 -4.64 -13.11 7.81
N VAL A 81 -5.41 -13.80 6.96
CA VAL A 81 -5.95 -15.14 7.27
C VAL A 81 -5.02 -16.21 6.71
N ASN A 82 -4.41 -15.94 5.57
CA ASN A 82 -3.48 -16.83 4.88
C ASN A 82 -2.08 -16.21 4.76
N ASP A 83 -1.04 -17.04 4.68
CA ASP A 83 0.36 -16.58 4.60
C ASP A 83 0.67 -15.83 3.28
N ASN A 84 -0.15 -16.04 2.25
CA ASN A 84 -0.06 -15.36 0.96
C ASN A 84 -0.89 -14.06 0.89
N GLU A 85 -1.35 -13.54 2.02
CA GLU A 85 -2.10 -12.29 2.11
C GLU A 85 -1.37 -11.24 2.94
N ILE A 86 -1.45 -9.98 2.51
CA ILE A 86 -1.03 -8.83 3.32
C ILE A 86 -2.23 -8.33 4.12
N GLY A 87 -2.16 -8.42 5.45
CA GLY A 87 -3.17 -7.82 6.32
C GLY A 87 -2.99 -6.30 6.45
N ILE A 88 -4.07 -5.54 6.25
CA ILE A 88 -4.10 -4.09 6.46
C ILE A 88 -5.02 -3.76 7.64
N VAL A 89 -4.43 -3.43 8.78
CA VAL A 89 -5.14 -3.13 10.03
C VAL A 89 -5.29 -1.62 10.20
N SER A 90 -6.53 -1.13 10.16
CA SER A 90 -6.85 0.28 10.38
C SER A 90 -7.36 0.51 11.81
N PHE A 91 -6.87 1.58 12.47
CA PHE A 91 -7.25 2.02 13.82
C PHE A 91 -7.99 3.36 13.79
#